data_AF-A0A2I0NVX4-F1
#
_entry.id   AF-A0A2I0NVX4-F1
#
_cell.length_a   1.000
_cell.length_b   1.000
_cell.length_c   1.000
_cell.angle_alpha   90.00
_cell.angle_beta   90.00
_cell.angle_gamma   90.00
#
_symmetry.space_group_name_H-M   'P 1'
#
loop_
_entity.id
_entity.type
_entity.pdbx_description
1 polymer ?
#
loop_
_entity_poly.entity_id
_entity_poly.type
_entity_poly.pdbx_seq_one_letter_code
_entity_poly.pdbx_strand_id
1 'polypeptide(L)'
;MQIRIIDTARAQSSRELSKRLLALTAAGGAAFWITDFLMAVSPIAAAYKAAFSFSSLPAALVAALAGGMVIAFSVSFFLFRFFGRLPGKNPFFKALILSFSAMVMIEVLSALGDPAHASVYLLLDTAMNAPRFLALGLVIGYFFEKQNRKVQL
;
A
#
# COMPACT_ATOMS: atom_id res chain seq x y z
N MET A 1 -15.17 -40.26 -9.33
CA MET A 1 -14.70 -39.89 -7.97
C MET A 1 -13.49 -38.95 -7.98
N GLN A 2 -12.57 -39.02 -8.95
CA GLN A 2 -11.40 -38.12 -9.02
C GLN A 2 -11.69 -36.63 -9.31
N ILE A 3 -12.69 -36.31 -10.12
CA ILE A 3 -13.02 -34.92 -10.51
C ILE A 3 -13.35 -34.06 -9.27
N ARG A 4 -14.10 -34.63 -8.32
CA ARG A 4 -14.50 -33.95 -7.07
C ARG A 4 -13.33 -33.64 -6.13
N ILE A 5 -12.25 -34.42 -6.18
CA ILE A 5 -11.06 -34.25 -5.33
C ILE A 5 -10.16 -33.12 -5.87
N ILE A 6 -10.10 -32.96 -7.20
CA ILE A 6 -9.34 -31.89 -7.85
C ILE A 6 -10.01 -30.52 -7.62
N ASP A 7 -11.35 -30.47 -7.69
CA ASP A 7 -12.11 -29.25 -7.47
C ASP A 7 -12.01 -28.73 -6.02
N THR A 8 -12.07 -29.63 -5.03
CA THR A 8 -11.92 -29.26 -3.62
C THR A 8 -10.49 -28.82 -3.30
N ALA A 9 -9.48 -29.50 -3.83
CA ALA A 9 -8.09 -29.09 -3.67
C ALA A 9 -7.80 -27.71 -4.29
N ARG A 10 -8.33 -27.43 -5.48
CA ARG A 10 -8.20 -26.12 -6.15
C ARG A 10 -8.94 -25.02 -5.38
N ALA A 11 -10.16 -25.29 -4.91
CA ALA A 11 -10.93 -24.33 -4.11
C ALA A 11 -10.23 -23.99 -2.78
N GLN A 12 -9.62 -24.97 -2.13
CA GLN A 12 -8.87 -24.79 -0.89
C GLN A 12 -7.59 -23.96 -1.11
N SER A 13 -6.85 -24.24 -2.18
CA SER A 13 -5.68 -23.44 -2.59
C SER A 13 -6.05 -21.99 -2.90
N SER A 14 -7.16 -21.76 -3.62
CA SER A 14 -7.66 -20.41 -3.92
C SER A 14 -8.08 -19.65 -2.66
N ARG A 15 -8.72 -20.31 -1.70
CA ARG A 15 -9.10 -19.71 -0.41
C ARG A 15 -7.89 -19.34 0.44
N GLU A 16 -6.85 -20.16 0.41
CA GLU A 16 -5.62 -19.88 1.15
C GLU A 16 -4.88 -18.68 0.56
N LEU A 17 -4.80 -18.58 -0.77
CA LEU A 17 -4.26 -17.41 -1.45
C LEU A 17 -5.08 -16.14 -1.16
N SER A 18 -6.41 -16.22 -1.19
CA SER A 18 -7.26 -15.06 -0.90
C SER A 18 -7.10 -14.57 0.53
N LYS A 19 -7.01 -15.48 1.52
CA LYS A 19 -6.77 -15.13 2.92
C LYS A 19 -5.44 -14.40 3.11
N ARG A 20 -4.37 -14.89 2.47
CA ARG A 20 -3.04 -14.26 2.53
C ARG A 20 -3.05 -12.87 1.93
N LEU A 21 -3.67 -12.73 0.77
CA LEU A 21 -3.79 -11.46 0.08
C LEU A 21 -4.61 -10.46 0.88
N LEU A 22 -5.73 -10.88 1.48
CA LEU A 22 -6.52 -10.03 2.38
C LEU A 22 -5.74 -9.63 3.63
N ALA A 23 -4.98 -10.54 4.23
CA ALA A 23 -4.14 -10.24 5.39
C ALA A 23 -3.05 -9.21 5.06
N LEU A 24 -2.41 -9.34 3.89
CA LEU A 24 -1.42 -8.38 3.40
C LEU A 24 -2.03 -7.02 3.08
N THR A 25 -3.20 -7.02 2.44
CA THR A 25 -3.96 -5.82 2.14
C THR A 25 -4.34 -5.08 3.42
N ALA A 26 -4.89 -5.78 4.41
CA ALA A 26 -5.26 -5.19 5.69
C ALA A 26 -4.05 -4.65 6.45
N ALA A 27 -2.94 -5.40 6.51
CA ALA A 27 -1.73 -4.96 7.18
C ALA A 27 -1.10 -3.73 6.49
N GLY A 28 -0.98 -3.76 5.16
CA GLY A 28 -0.43 -2.65 4.38
C GLY A 28 -1.31 -1.41 4.41
N GLY A 29 -2.63 -1.57 4.28
CA GLY A 29 -3.60 -0.48 4.35
C GLY A 29 -3.65 0.16 5.74
N ALA A 30 -3.60 -0.65 6.80
CA ALA A 30 -3.50 -0.15 8.17
C ALA A 30 -2.19 0.63 8.39
N ALA A 31 -1.06 0.13 7.90
CA ALA A 31 0.22 0.84 7.99
C ALA A 31 0.17 2.19 7.28
N PHE A 32 -0.34 2.22 6.05
CA PHE A 32 -0.53 3.45 5.28
C PHE A 32 -1.40 4.47 6.04
N TRP A 33 -2.54 4.00 6.55
CA TRP A 33 -3.49 4.84 7.27
C TRP A 33 -2.94 5.35 8.62
N ILE A 34 -2.24 4.51 9.39
CA ILE A 34 -1.61 4.92 10.65
C ILE A 34 -0.54 5.98 10.38
N THR A 35 0.27 5.82 9.33
CA THR A 35 1.26 6.83 8.96
C THR A 35 0.59 8.15 8.55
N ASP A 36 -0.48 8.10 7.75
CA ASP A 36 -1.29 9.27 7.42
C ASP A 36 -1.84 9.96 8.68
N PHE A 37 -2.42 9.19 9.60
CA PHE A 37 -2.95 9.69 10.86
C PHE A 37 -1.88 10.35 11.74
N LEU A 38 -0.72 9.72 11.92
CA LEU A 38 0.38 10.28 12.69
C LEU A 38 0.90 11.58 12.07
N MET A 39 0.96 11.66 10.74
CA MET A 39 1.30 12.91 10.05
C MET A 39 0.22 13.97 10.26
N ALA A 40 -1.06 13.59 10.20
CA ALA A 40 -2.19 14.51 10.36
C ALA A 40 -2.35 15.08 11.78
N VAL A 41 -1.91 14.33 12.80
CA VAL A 41 -1.96 14.69 14.23
C VAL A 41 -0.60 15.25 14.73
N SER A 42 0.44 15.19 13.90
CA SER A 42 1.75 15.77 14.21
C SER A 42 1.63 17.26 14.56
N PRO A 43 2.39 17.78 15.55
CA PRO A 43 2.41 19.20 15.88
C PRO A 43 2.80 20.08 14.67
N ILE A 44 3.57 19.54 13.72
CA ILE A 44 3.89 20.21 12.45
C ILE A 44 2.63 20.42 11.59
N ALA A 45 1.73 19.44 11.55
CA ALA A 45 0.46 19.54 10.84
C ALA A 45 -0.53 20.46 11.55
N ALA A 46 -0.47 20.57 12.87
CA ALA A 46 -1.26 21.56 13.62
C ALA A 46 -0.84 23.00 13.25
N ALA A 47 0.47 23.27 13.16
CA ALA A 47 0.99 24.55 12.69
C ALA A 47 0.60 24.85 11.22
N TYR A 48 0.61 23.83 10.36
CA TYR A 48 0.20 23.95 8.95
C TYR A 48 -1.30 24.21 8.79
N LYS A 49 -2.16 23.50 9.53
CA LYS A 49 -3.62 23.73 9.50
C LYS A 49 -3.99 25.10 10.07
N ALA A 50 -3.32 25.55 11.11
CA ALA A 50 -3.51 26.89 11.67
C ALA A 50 -3.13 27.99 10.66
N ALA A 51 -2.14 27.75 9.79
CA ALA A 51 -1.74 28.68 8.74
C ALA A 51 -2.71 28.70 7.53
N PHE A 52 -3.45 27.62 7.26
CA PHE A 52 -4.25 27.45 6.04
C PHE A 52 -5.77 27.21 6.26
N SER A 53 -6.27 27.24 7.50
CA SER A 53 -7.72 27.14 7.83
C SER A 53 -8.46 25.92 7.26
N PHE A 54 -7.82 24.75 7.23
CA PHE A 54 -8.46 23.50 6.76
C PHE A 54 -9.49 22.95 7.77
N SER A 55 -10.73 22.68 7.33
CA SER A 55 -11.85 22.37 8.24
C SER A 55 -12.32 20.89 8.32
N SER A 56 -11.77 19.94 7.54
CA SER A 56 -12.34 18.57 7.51
C SER A 56 -11.33 17.42 7.56
N LEU A 57 -10.68 17.28 8.72
CA LEU A 57 -9.77 16.16 9.07
C LEU A 57 -10.43 14.76 8.95
N PRO A 58 -11.70 14.54 9.36
CA PRO A 58 -12.32 13.20 9.32
C PRO A 58 -12.51 12.65 7.91
N ALA A 59 -12.94 13.48 6.96
CA ALA A 59 -13.17 13.05 5.57
C ALA A 59 -11.86 12.64 4.89
N ALA A 60 -10.77 13.38 5.14
CA ALA A 60 -9.44 13.07 4.62
C ALA A 60 -8.91 11.73 5.17
N LEU A 61 -9.11 11.45 6.47
CA LEU A 61 -8.71 10.17 7.08
C LEU A 61 -9.49 8.97 6.52
N VAL A 62 -10.78 9.15 6.23
CA VAL A 62 -11.60 8.10 5.61
C VAL A 62 -11.15 7.85 4.17
N ALA A 63 -10.87 8.91 3.40
CA ALA A 63 -10.33 8.80 2.06
C ALA A 63 -8.96 8.11 2.05
N ALA A 64 -8.08 8.45 3.01
CA ALA A 64 -6.78 7.83 3.17
C ALA A 64 -6.88 6.33 3.52
N LEU A 65 -7.87 5.93 4.31
CA LEU A 65 -8.14 4.52 4.61
C LEU A 65 -8.55 3.76 3.34
N ALA A 66 -9.54 4.30 2.61
CA ALA A 66 -10.03 3.69 1.38
C ALA A 66 -8.93 3.59 0.31
N GLY A 67 -8.20 4.70 0.08
CA GLY A 67 -7.08 4.74 -0.85
C GLY A 67 -5.95 3.80 -0.44
N GLY A 68 -5.56 3.81 0.83
CA GLY A 68 -4.52 2.92 1.37
C GLY A 68 -4.87 1.44 1.20
N MET A 69 -6.14 1.05 1.38
CA MET A 69 -6.59 -0.32 1.13
C MET A 69 -6.51 -0.71 -0.35
N VAL A 70 -6.90 0.17 -1.27
CA VAL A 70 -6.81 -0.08 -2.71
C VAL A 70 -5.35 -0.22 -3.16
N ILE A 71 -4.47 0.65 -2.67
CA ILE A 71 -3.03 0.59 -2.95
C ILE A 71 -2.44 -0.69 -2.37
N ALA A 72 -2.72 -1.00 -1.11
CA ALA A 72 -2.20 -2.20 -0.45
C ALA A 72 -2.67 -3.49 -1.14
N PHE A 73 -3.93 -3.53 -1.60
CA PHE A 73 -4.46 -4.63 -2.39
C PHE A 73 -3.70 -4.78 -3.71
N SER A 74 -3.52 -3.67 -4.43
CA SER A 74 -2.82 -3.65 -5.72
C SER A 74 -1.38 -4.13 -5.55
N VAL A 75 -0.63 -3.55 -4.61
CA VAL A 75 0.75 -3.95 -4.29
C VAL A 75 0.82 -5.42 -3.89
N SER A 76 -0.06 -5.88 -3.01
CA SER A 76 -0.09 -7.30 -2.59
C SER A 76 -0.37 -8.23 -3.77
N PHE A 77 -1.34 -7.88 -4.62
CA PHE A 77 -1.71 -8.66 -5.80
C PHE A 77 -0.57 -8.75 -6.82
N PHE A 78 0.03 -7.61 -7.19
CA PHE A 78 1.17 -7.57 -8.11
C PHE A 78 2.39 -8.30 -7.55
N LEU A 79 2.63 -8.20 -6.23
CA LEU A 79 3.71 -8.94 -5.56
C LEU A 79 3.51 -10.45 -5.69
N PHE A 80 2.30 -10.98 -5.44
CA PHE A 80 2.01 -12.40 -5.64
C PHE A 80 2.12 -12.82 -7.11
N ARG A 81 1.53 -12.02 -8.02
CA ARG A 81 1.37 -12.39 -9.43
C ARG A 81 2.68 -12.33 -10.23
N PHE A 82 3.57 -11.41 -9.86
CA PHE A 82 4.79 -11.11 -10.59
C PHE A 82 6.06 -11.26 -9.76
N PHE A 83 6.00 -11.98 -8.63
CA PHE A 83 7.14 -12.17 -7.73
C PHE A 83 8.44 -12.56 -8.47
N GLY A 84 8.35 -13.49 -9.43
CA GLY A 84 9.49 -13.96 -10.22
C GLY A 84 10.03 -12.97 -11.27
N ARG A 85 9.25 -11.94 -11.64
CA ARG A 85 9.66 -10.91 -12.61
C ARG A 85 10.19 -9.64 -11.96
N LEU A 86 9.88 -9.40 -10.69
CA LEU A 86 10.35 -8.22 -9.97
C LEU A 86 11.86 -8.33 -9.70
N PRO A 87 12.63 -7.24 -9.84
CA PRO A 87 14.06 -7.25 -9.54
C PRO A 87 14.31 -7.52 -8.04
N GLY A 88 15.42 -8.19 -7.74
CA GLY A 88 15.83 -8.53 -6.38
C GLY A 88 15.39 -9.92 -5.89
N LYS A 89 16.08 -10.45 -4.87
CA LYS A 89 15.78 -11.76 -4.26
C LYS A 89 14.88 -11.66 -3.04
N ASN A 90 14.97 -10.56 -2.29
CA ASN A 90 14.27 -10.39 -1.03
C ASN A 90 12.84 -9.84 -1.27
N PRO A 91 11.78 -10.48 -0.73
CA PRO A 91 10.40 -10.00 -0.81
C PRO A 91 10.22 -8.55 -0.36
N PHE A 92 11.02 -8.12 0.61
CA PHE A 92 10.98 -6.77 1.16
C PHE A 92 11.28 -5.69 0.13
N PHE A 93 12.39 -5.84 -0.60
CA PHE A 93 12.78 -4.89 -1.65
C PHE A 93 11.77 -4.88 -2.80
N LYS A 94 11.20 -6.04 -3.15
CA LYS A 94 10.17 -6.13 -4.19
C LYS A 94 8.90 -5.35 -3.80
N ALA A 95 8.44 -5.51 -2.56
CA ALA A 95 7.28 -4.79 -2.04
C ALA A 95 7.54 -3.28 -1.98
N LEU A 96 8.74 -2.85 -1.58
CA LEU A 96 9.15 -1.45 -1.59
C LEU A 96 9.15 -0.85 -3.00
N ILE A 97 9.81 -1.50 -3.97
CA ILE A 97 9.85 -1.04 -5.36
C ILE A 97 8.44 -0.87 -5.90
N LEU A 98 7.57 -1.85 -5.65
CA LEU A 98 6.20 -1.83 -6.12
C LEU A 98 5.36 -0.74 -5.46
N SER A 99 5.55 -0.52 -4.15
CA SER A 99 4.91 0.57 -3.41
C SER A 99 5.33 1.95 -3.94
N PHE A 100 6.64 2.20 -4.10
CA PHE A 100 7.13 3.45 -4.67
C PHE A 100 6.74 3.62 -6.15
N SER A 101 6.65 2.53 -6.92
CA SER A 101 6.13 2.61 -8.29
C SER A 101 4.67 3.04 -8.31
N ALA A 102 3.85 2.55 -7.37
CA ALA A 102 2.45 2.97 -7.23
C ALA A 102 2.36 4.46 -6.85
N MET A 103 3.23 4.92 -5.94
CA MET A 103 3.34 6.34 -5.56
C MET A 103 3.64 7.22 -6.77
N VAL A 104 4.71 6.92 -7.52
CA VAL A 104 5.09 7.67 -8.73
C VAL A 104 3.95 7.67 -9.74
N MET A 105 3.27 6.55 -9.94
CA MET A 105 2.11 6.47 -10.84
C MET A 105 0.98 7.40 -10.40
N ILE A 106 0.64 7.42 -9.11
CA ILE A 106 -0.40 8.29 -8.55
C ILE A 106 -0.01 9.76 -8.71
N GLU A 107 1.23 10.12 -8.40
CA GLU A 107 1.73 11.50 -8.53
C GLU A 107 1.71 12.00 -9.97
N VAL A 108 2.14 11.17 -10.93
CA VAL A 108 2.08 11.50 -12.35
C VAL A 108 0.63 11.70 -12.81
N LEU A 109 -0.29 10.83 -12.38
CA LEU A 109 -1.71 10.98 -12.70
C LEU A 109 -2.31 12.27 -12.10
N SER A 110 -1.95 12.60 -10.85
CA SER A 110 -2.36 13.84 -10.20
C SER A 110 -1.83 15.07 -10.93
N ALA A 111 -0.56 15.06 -11.34
CA ALA A 111 0.07 16.16 -12.08
C ALA A 111 -0.56 16.39 -13.46
N LEU A 112 -1.01 15.31 -14.13
CA LEU A 112 -1.73 15.42 -15.41
C LEU A 112 -3.15 15.98 -15.23
N GLY A 113 -3.79 15.70 -14.09
CA GLY A 113 -5.14 16.18 -13.79
C GLY A 113 -5.21 17.67 -13.47
N ASP A 114 -4.15 18.22 -12.88
CA ASP A 114 -4.05 19.66 -12.59
C ASP A 114 -2.62 20.17 -12.81
N PRO A 115 -2.27 20.55 -14.05
CA PRO A 115 -0.93 21.01 -14.42
C PRO A 115 -0.53 22.36 -13.81
N ALA A 116 -1.43 23.05 -13.09
CA ALA A 116 -1.09 24.26 -12.35
C ALA A 116 -0.31 23.97 -11.05
N HIS A 117 -0.23 22.69 -10.65
CA HIS A 117 0.59 22.22 -9.53
C HIS A 117 2.07 22.30 -9.92
N ALA A 118 2.68 23.48 -9.71
CA ALA A 118 4.10 23.75 -9.93
C ALA A 118 5.01 22.69 -9.30
N SER A 119 6.23 22.54 -9.84
CA SER A 119 7.23 21.55 -9.40
C SER A 119 7.52 21.54 -7.88
N VAL A 120 7.36 22.67 -7.20
CA VAL A 120 7.50 22.78 -5.74
C VAL A 120 6.38 22.05 -4.99
N TYR A 121 5.14 22.12 -5.49
CA TYR A 121 4.01 21.39 -4.91
C TYR A 121 4.14 19.89 -5.13
N LEU A 122 4.65 19.48 -6.30
CA LEU A 122 4.98 18.09 -6.56
C LEU A 122 6.02 17.57 -5.56
N LEU A 123 7.13 18.28 -5.36
CA LEU A 123 8.17 17.83 -4.43
C LEU A 123 7.67 17.74 -2.98
N LEU A 124 6.83 18.69 -2.55
CA LEU A 124 6.24 18.67 -1.22
C LEU A 124 5.22 17.54 -1.06
N ASP A 125 4.39 17.29 -2.08
CA ASP A 125 3.43 16.19 -2.10
C ASP A 125 4.14 14.83 -2.08
N THR A 126 5.17 14.66 -2.91
CA THR A 126 6.04 13.47 -2.91
C THR A 126 6.66 13.25 -1.53
N ALA A 127 7.22 14.29 -0.92
CA ALA A 127 7.83 14.19 0.41
C ALA A 127 6.80 13.80 1.49
N MET A 128 5.55 14.27 1.37
CA MET A 128 4.48 13.94 2.31
C MET A 128 3.89 12.54 2.11
N ASN A 129 3.90 12.03 0.87
CA ASN A 129 3.41 10.70 0.54
C ASN A 129 4.47 9.60 0.82
N ALA A 130 5.76 9.90 0.66
CA ALA A 130 6.84 8.93 0.82
C ALA A 130 6.78 8.10 2.11
N PRO A 131 6.53 8.68 3.31
CA PRO A 131 6.44 7.91 4.55
C PRO A 131 5.36 6.82 4.52
N ARG A 132 4.21 7.11 3.89
CA ARG A 132 3.04 6.22 3.86
C ARG A 132 3.29 5.04 2.93
N PHE A 133 3.86 5.30 1.76
CA PHE A 133 4.26 4.25 0.81
C PHE A 133 5.44 3.44 1.31
N LEU A 134 6.38 4.05 2.04
CA LEU A 134 7.44 3.34 2.73
C LEU A 134 6.83 2.38 3.75
N ALA A 135 6.01 2.86 4.69
CA ALA A 135 5.38 2.03 5.72
C ALA A 135 4.57 0.87 5.12
N LEU A 136 3.76 1.14 4.10
CA LEU A 136 2.99 0.13 3.36
C LEU A 136 3.90 -0.95 2.77
N GLY A 137 4.96 -0.55 2.06
CA GLY A 137 5.89 -1.48 1.41
C GLY A 137 6.67 -2.33 2.40
N LEU A 138 7.15 -1.74 3.50
CA LEU A 138 7.86 -2.46 4.58
C LEU A 138 6.96 -3.52 5.22
N VAL A 139 5.72 -3.15 5.58
CA VAL A 139 4.77 -4.05 6.26
C VAL A 139 4.31 -5.17 5.33
N ILE A 140 3.97 -4.87 4.08
CA ILE A 140 3.60 -5.90 3.10
C ILE A 140 4.77 -6.86 2.88
N GLY A 141 5.98 -6.34 2.68
CA GLY A 141 7.19 -7.15 2.49
C GLY A 141 7.45 -8.10 3.66
N TYR A 142 7.40 -7.59 4.89
CA TYR A 142 7.59 -8.37 6.12
C TYR A 142 6.53 -9.47 6.29
N PHE A 143 5.24 -9.11 6.14
CA PHE A 143 4.16 -10.10 6.27
C PHE A 143 4.21 -11.14 5.16
N PHE A 144 4.61 -10.75 3.94
CA PHE A 144 4.71 -11.67 2.81
C PHE A 144 5.81 -12.70 3.06
N GLU A 145 6.99 -12.25 3.51
CA GLU A 145 8.08 -13.15 3.88
C GLU A 145 7.68 -14.09 5.03
N LYS A 146 7.02 -13.55 6.07
CA LYS A 146 6.51 -14.33 7.20
C LYS A 146 5.49 -15.39 6.77
N GLN A 147 4.57 -15.05 5.86
CA GLN A 147 3.60 -16.00 5.32
C GLN A 147 4.27 -17.07 4.44
N ASN A 148 5.31 -16.72 3.69
CA ASN A 148 6.00 -17.65 2.81
C ASN A 148 6.89 -18.64 3.60
N ARG A 149 7.55 -18.18 4.67
CA ARG A 149 8.32 -19.05 5.57
C ARG A 149 7.45 -20.11 6.24
N LYS A 150 6.20 -19.79 6.58
CA LYS A 150 5.22 -20.74 7.17
C LYS A 150 4.73 -21.84 6.22
N VAL A 151 4.97 -21.73 4.91
CA VAL A 151 4.61 -22.79 3.95
C VAL A 151 5.73 -23.80 3.74
N GLN A 152 6.96 -23.42 4.06
CA GLN A 152 8.15 -24.26 3.87
C GLN A 152 8.53 -25.09 5.11
N LEU A 153 7.81 -24.90 6.23
CA LEU A 153 7.90 -25.68 7.47
C LEU A 153 6.72 -26.66 7.53
#